data_AF-A0A4U9RKN8-F1
#
_entry.id   AF-A0A4U9RKN8-F1
#
_cell.length_a   1.000
_cell.length_b   1.000
_cell.length_c   1.000
_cell.angle_alpha   90.00
_cell.angle_beta   90.00
_cell.angle_gamma   90.00
#
_symmetry.space_group_name_H-M   'P 1'
#
loop_
_entity.id
_entity.type
_entity.pdbx_description
1 polymer ?
#
loop_
_entity_poly.entity_id
_entity_poly.type
_entity_poly.pdbx_seq_one_letter_code
_entity_poly.pdbx_strand_id
1 'polypeptide(L)'
;MKSAILEKGQETYSYLGEIFNAIDNEQLRYNWLITDCECYPINKKYENLFSKEYIWLTGEELTDIINEEDMQFIWGVFSGFPKENNLEEVLKYDLPFADGYEGFWIDDVGIQHPLASIEIVPWDSSLTLFTSKHDDLVDKFRASFPLSEDLYAQNTRDNSEINYIEKLLIEELGRRNIELNEKTLHQKYFIWNKLYSERKSLVKDEDIIICINKILDENLK
;
A
#
# COMPACT_ATOMS: atom_id res chain seq x y z
N MET A 1 8.47 14.56 -5.05
CA MET A 1 8.16 13.32 -4.35
C MET A 1 7.08 12.64 -5.15
N LYS A 2 7.30 11.38 -5.52
CA LYS A 2 6.36 10.57 -6.29
C LYS A 2 6.08 9.27 -5.55
N SER A 3 4.99 8.62 -5.94
CA SER A 3 4.59 7.31 -5.45
C SER A 3 4.05 6.44 -6.58
N ALA A 4 4.21 5.13 -6.43
CA ALA A 4 3.75 4.12 -7.35
C ALA A 4 3.13 2.94 -6.60
N ILE A 5 2.25 2.24 -7.29
CA ILE A 5 1.60 1.03 -6.81
C ILE A 5 1.73 -0.06 -7.85
N LEU A 6 2.18 -1.23 -7.40
CA LEU A 6 2.36 -2.42 -8.20
C LEU A 6 1.37 -3.50 -7.70
N GLU A 7 0.28 -3.67 -8.43
CA GLU A 7 -0.80 -4.63 -8.10
C GLU A 7 -1.24 -5.47 -9.32
N LYS A 8 -0.55 -5.29 -10.46
CA LYS A 8 -0.87 -5.91 -11.76
C LYS A 8 0.39 -6.35 -12.49
N GLY A 9 0.27 -7.42 -13.27
CA GLY A 9 1.29 -7.80 -14.24
C GLY A 9 2.43 -8.67 -13.71
N GLN A 10 2.39 -9.07 -12.44
CA GLN A 10 3.36 -9.99 -11.85
C GLN A 10 2.64 -11.24 -11.32
N GLU A 11 3.37 -12.34 -11.18
CA GLU A 11 2.85 -13.53 -10.48
C GLU A 11 2.75 -13.28 -8.97
N THR A 12 3.68 -12.49 -8.43
CA THR A 12 3.74 -12.04 -7.03
C THR A 12 4.26 -10.60 -6.99
N TYR A 13 3.91 -9.83 -5.97
CA TYR A 13 4.15 -8.38 -5.96
C TYR A 13 5.14 -7.89 -4.91
N SER A 14 5.55 -8.75 -3.98
CA SER A 14 6.30 -8.38 -2.77
C SER A 14 7.63 -9.10 -2.61
N TYR A 15 8.28 -9.42 -3.74
CA TYR A 15 9.67 -9.88 -3.79
C TYR A 15 10.60 -8.68 -3.89
N LEU A 16 11.27 -8.33 -2.79
CA LEU A 16 12.10 -7.13 -2.74
C LEU A 16 13.32 -7.19 -3.68
N GLY A 17 13.80 -8.38 -4.04
CA GLY A 17 14.92 -8.53 -4.97
C GLY A 17 14.62 -7.94 -6.35
N GLU A 18 13.41 -8.14 -6.86
CA GLU A 18 12.98 -7.54 -8.14
C GLU A 18 12.83 -6.02 -8.02
N ILE A 19 12.32 -5.54 -6.89
CA ILE A 19 12.16 -4.11 -6.62
C ILE A 19 13.52 -3.41 -6.54
N PHE A 20 14.51 -4.02 -5.87
CA PHE A 20 15.88 -3.53 -5.78
C PHE A 20 16.54 -3.44 -7.15
N ASN A 21 16.36 -4.46 -7.99
CA ASN A 21 16.82 -4.45 -9.37
C ASN A 21 16.15 -3.32 -10.19
N ALA A 22 14.85 -3.11 -10.00
CA ALA A 22 14.07 -2.08 -10.69
C ALA A 22 14.51 -0.64 -10.36
N ILE A 23 15.18 -0.43 -9.22
CA ILE A 23 15.71 0.88 -8.80
C ILE A 23 17.23 0.96 -8.91
N ASP A 24 17.87 0.14 -9.76
CA ASP A 24 19.32 0.10 -9.98
C ASP A 24 20.15 -0.12 -8.71
N ASN A 25 19.65 -0.96 -7.79
CA ASN A 25 20.28 -1.24 -6.50
C ASN A 25 20.48 -0.02 -5.59
N GLU A 26 19.65 1.03 -5.72
CA GLU A 26 19.74 2.23 -4.90
C GLU A 26 19.56 1.94 -3.39
N GLN A 27 18.95 0.80 -3.02
CA GLN A 27 18.80 0.39 -1.62
C GLN A 27 20.12 0.36 -0.85
N LEU A 28 21.24 0.09 -1.53
CA LEU A 28 22.57 0.04 -0.95
C LEU A 28 23.01 1.40 -0.35
N ARG A 29 22.41 2.51 -0.82
CA ARG A 29 22.74 3.86 -0.37
C ARG A 29 22.01 4.26 0.91
N TYR A 30 21.20 3.38 1.47
CA TYR A 30 20.39 3.65 2.65
C TYR A 30 20.72 2.70 3.81
N ASN A 31 20.40 3.15 5.01
CA ASN A 31 20.09 2.27 6.14
C ASN A 31 18.57 2.07 6.18
N TRP A 32 18.12 0.95 6.71
CA TRP A 32 16.73 0.51 6.62
C TRP A 32 16.15 0.26 8.00
N LEU A 33 15.07 0.98 8.32
CA LEU A 33 14.15 0.60 9.39
C LEU A 33 13.07 -0.27 8.78
N ILE A 34 12.90 -1.48 9.32
CA ILE A 34 11.87 -2.41 8.88
C ILE A 34 10.97 -2.69 10.07
N THR A 35 9.67 -2.49 9.88
CA THR A 35 8.64 -2.59 10.91
C THR A 35 7.40 -3.30 10.36
N ASP A 36 6.53 -3.74 11.27
CA ASP A 36 5.23 -4.36 10.96
C ASP A 36 5.34 -5.52 9.93
N CYS A 37 6.40 -6.30 10.07
CA CYS A 37 6.77 -7.31 9.09
C CYS A 37 6.05 -8.63 9.34
N GLU A 38 5.38 -9.15 8.32
CA GLU A 38 4.90 -10.53 8.28
C GLU A 38 5.53 -11.24 7.08
N CYS A 39 6.36 -12.25 7.35
CA CYS A 39 7.03 -13.07 6.33
C CYS A 39 7.42 -14.44 6.92
N TYR A 40 7.69 -15.41 6.05
CA TYR A 40 8.03 -16.78 6.45
C TYR A 40 9.39 -17.21 5.86
N PRO A 41 10.52 -16.69 6.39
CA PRO A 41 11.85 -17.11 5.98
C PRO A 41 12.08 -18.61 6.23
N ILE A 42 12.88 -19.23 5.37
CA ILE A 42 13.36 -20.60 5.50
C ILE A 42 14.42 -20.69 6.60
N ASN A 43 15.32 -19.70 6.69
CA ASN A 43 16.36 -19.69 7.72
C ASN A 43 15.81 -19.16 9.05
N LYS A 44 15.83 -20.02 10.08
CA LYS A 44 15.39 -19.69 11.44
C LYS A 44 16.09 -18.48 12.06
N LYS A 45 17.30 -18.13 11.61
CA LYS A 45 17.97 -16.88 12.00
C LYS A 45 17.13 -15.66 11.61
N TYR A 46 16.58 -15.65 10.40
CA TYR A 46 15.78 -14.54 9.89
C TYR A 46 14.35 -14.56 10.44
N GLU A 47 13.80 -15.73 10.75
CA GLU A 47 12.52 -15.83 11.49
C GLU A 47 12.60 -15.07 12.83
N ASN A 48 13.69 -15.25 13.59
CA ASN A 48 13.93 -14.50 14.83
C ASN A 48 14.25 -13.01 14.60
N LEU A 49 14.71 -12.63 13.40
CA LEU A 49 15.01 -11.24 13.07
C LEU A 49 13.71 -10.48 12.77
N PHE A 50 12.87 -11.03 11.88
CA PHE A 50 11.62 -10.42 11.41
C PHE A 50 10.47 -10.51 12.41
N SER A 51 10.61 -11.27 13.50
CA SER A 51 9.67 -11.27 14.62
C SER A 51 9.89 -10.13 15.64
N LYS A 52 10.91 -9.29 15.42
CA LYS A 52 11.16 -8.11 16.26
C LYS A 52 10.19 -6.98 15.91
N GLU A 53 9.91 -6.12 16.89
CA GLU A 53 9.12 -4.90 16.70
C GLU A 53 9.69 -4.00 15.58
N TYR A 54 11.02 -3.89 15.52
CA TYR A 54 11.72 -3.26 14.41
C TYR A 54 13.07 -3.92 14.16
N ILE A 55 13.57 -3.72 12.95
CA ILE A 55 14.91 -4.13 12.50
C ILE A 55 15.61 -2.91 11.91
N TRP A 56 16.90 -2.76 12.23
CA TRP A 56 17.78 -1.77 11.61
C TRP A 56 18.91 -2.47 10.87
N LEU A 57 19.00 -2.27 9.56
CA LEU A 57 20.00 -2.90 8.69
C LEU A 57 20.64 -1.88 7.77
N THR A 58 21.87 -2.13 7.37
CA THR A 58 22.44 -1.49 6.18
C THR A 58 21.77 -2.03 4.92
N GLY A 59 21.78 -1.26 3.82
CA GLY A 59 21.32 -1.73 2.52
C GLY A 59 22.04 -3.00 2.04
N GLU A 60 23.31 -3.15 2.39
CA GLU A 60 24.12 -4.34 2.15
C GLU A 60 23.58 -5.56 2.90
N GLU A 61 23.39 -5.45 4.23
CA GLU A 61 22.84 -6.55 5.04
C GLU A 61 21.43 -6.93 4.60
N LEU A 62 20.58 -5.95 4.29
CA LEU A 62 19.25 -6.22 3.75
C LEU A 62 19.33 -6.96 2.42
N THR A 63 20.18 -6.50 1.50
CA THR A 63 20.37 -7.14 0.19
C THR A 63 20.87 -8.58 0.33
N ASP A 64 21.80 -8.85 1.24
CA ASP A 64 22.30 -10.20 1.51
C ASP A 64 21.18 -11.13 2.01
N ILE A 65 20.33 -10.65 2.93
CA ILE A 65 19.18 -11.42 3.43
C ILE A 65 18.19 -11.73 2.31
N ILE A 66 17.85 -10.74 1.49
CA ILE A 66 16.90 -10.91 0.37
C ILE A 66 17.45 -11.90 -0.66
N ASN A 67 18.75 -11.85 -0.97
CA ASN A 67 19.38 -12.79 -1.89
C ASN A 67 19.50 -14.22 -1.33
N GLU A 68 19.65 -14.37 -0.01
CA GLU A 68 19.74 -15.69 0.64
C GLU A 68 18.36 -16.36 0.73
N GLU A 69 17.32 -15.61 1.10
CA GLU A 69 15.99 -16.15 1.36
C GLU A 69 15.07 -16.19 0.14
N ASP A 70 15.24 -15.25 -0.82
CA ASP A 70 14.36 -15.07 -1.99
C ASP A 70 12.87 -15.28 -1.64
N MET A 71 12.42 -14.51 -0.65
CA MET A 71 11.11 -14.72 -0.01
C MET A 71 10.14 -13.58 -0.27
N GLN A 72 8.85 -13.92 -0.17
CA GLN A 72 7.76 -12.96 -0.18
C GLN A 72 7.56 -12.32 1.19
N PHE A 73 7.31 -11.02 1.20
CA PHE A 73 6.77 -10.31 2.36
C PHE A 73 5.26 -10.17 2.23
N ILE A 74 4.51 -10.57 3.25
CA ILE A 74 3.05 -10.42 3.28
C ILE A 74 2.74 -8.98 3.69
N TRP A 75 3.32 -8.55 4.81
CA TRP A 75 3.23 -7.20 5.34
C TRP A 75 4.61 -6.65 5.67
N GLY A 76 4.77 -5.34 5.64
CA GLY A 76 5.94 -4.66 6.16
C GLY A 76 6.06 -3.23 5.67
N VAL A 77 6.77 -2.40 6.44
CA VAL A 77 7.21 -1.08 5.98
C VAL A 77 8.73 -1.03 6.01
N PHE A 78 9.32 -0.82 4.84
CA PHE A 78 10.75 -0.69 4.64
C PHE A 78 11.06 0.78 4.39
N SER A 79 11.49 1.49 5.44
CA SER A 79 11.87 2.89 5.38
C SER A 79 13.38 3.03 5.16
N GLY A 80 13.79 3.66 4.05
CA GLY A 80 15.19 3.89 3.70
C GLY A 80 15.67 5.28 4.13
N PHE A 81 16.77 5.34 4.88
CA PHE A 81 17.37 6.54 5.46
C PHE A 81 18.77 6.78 4.89
N PRO A 82 19.14 8.02 4.54
CA PRO A 82 20.51 8.37 4.17
C PRO A 82 21.52 7.82 5.19
N LYS A 83 22.71 7.37 4.74
CA LYS A 83 23.68 6.67 5.60
C LYS A 83 24.14 7.51 6.81
N GLU A 84 24.04 8.83 6.73
CA GLU A 84 24.34 9.77 7.82
C GLU A 84 23.33 9.74 8.97
N ASN A 85 22.10 9.25 8.72
CA ASN A 85 21.10 9.06 9.77
C ASN A 85 21.48 7.85 10.64
N ASN A 86 21.46 8.06 11.96
CA ASN A 86 21.68 7.00 12.93
C ASN A 86 20.37 6.57 13.58
N LEU A 87 20.37 5.35 14.13
CA LEU A 87 19.18 4.73 14.71
C LEU A 87 18.61 5.52 15.89
N GLU A 88 19.44 6.14 16.73
CA GLU A 88 18.97 6.90 17.89
C GLU A 88 18.10 8.10 17.49
N GLU A 89 18.46 8.80 16.41
CA GLU A 89 17.64 9.90 15.87
C GLU A 89 16.36 9.39 15.20
N VAL A 90 16.42 8.25 14.52
CA VAL A 90 15.26 7.62 13.86
C VAL A 90 14.22 7.20 14.90
N LEU A 91 14.64 6.56 15.99
CA LEU A 91 13.73 6.07 17.04
C LEU A 91 13.11 7.18 17.93
N LYS A 92 13.33 8.45 17.62
CA LYS A 92 12.60 9.58 18.26
C LYS A 92 11.20 9.78 17.67
N TYR A 93 10.89 9.11 16.58
CA TYR A 93 9.61 9.18 15.88
C TYR A 93 8.87 7.84 16.00
N ASP A 94 7.57 7.87 15.72
CA ASP A 94 6.74 6.66 15.74
C ASP A 94 7.19 5.66 14.67
N LEU A 95 7.08 4.37 15.00
CA LEU A 95 7.41 3.30 14.07
C LEU A 95 6.34 3.23 12.95
N PRO A 96 6.75 3.16 11.68
CA PRO A 96 5.81 2.96 10.58
C PRO A 96 5.09 1.61 10.69
N PHE A 97 3.89 1.52 10.16
CA PHE A 97 3.13 0.26 10.12
C PHE A 97 2.32 0.16 8.83
N ALA A 98 2.12 -1.06 8.35
CA ALA A 98 1.39 -1.33 7.13
C ALA A 98 -0.10 -1.52 7.43
N ASP A 99 -0.46 -2.52 8.23
CA ASP A 99 -1.87 -2.89 8.43
C ASP A 99 -2.65 -1.77 9.14
N GLY A 100 -3.72 -1.29 8.49
CA GLY A 100 -4.56 -0.22 9.00
C GLY A 100 -4.03 1.21 8.83
N TYR A 101 -2.89 1.43 8.18
CA TYR A 101 -2.42 2.80 7.90
C TYR A 101 -3.22 3.45 6.76
N GLU A 102 -4.14 4.34 7.10
CA GLU A 102 -5.00 5.03 6.12
C GLU A 102 -4.24 6.00 5.20
N GLY A 103 -3.06 6.47 5.61
CA GLY A 103 -2.28 7.46 4.87
C GLY A 103 -1.72 6.98 3.52
N PHE A 104 -1.80 5.68 3.22
CA PHE A 104 -1.49 5.16 1.88
C PHE A 104 -2.59 5.40 0.85
N TRP A 105 -3.82 5.62 1.30
CA TRP A 105 -5.03 5.63 0.46
C TRP A 105 -5.62 7.04 0.29
N ILE A 106 -4.92 8.06 0.77
CA ILE A 106 -5.24 9.47 0.53
C ILE A 106 -4.57 9.96 -0.76
N ASP A 107 -5.06 11.07 -1.31
CA ASP A 107 -4.54 11.61 -2.57
C ASP A 107 -3.04 11.92 -2.46
N ASP A 108 -2.64 12.77 -1.50
CA ASP A 108 -1.23 13.17 -1.29
C ASP A 108 -0.48 12.18 -0.39
N VAL A 109 -0.03 11.07 -0.97
CA VAL A 109 0.68 10.00 -0.25
C VAL A 109 2.08 10.48 0.17
N GLY A 110 2.33 10.42 1.48
CA GLY A 110 3.64 10.68 2.07
C GLY A 110 4.41 9.41 2.42
N ILE A 111 5.68 9.60 2.78
CA ILE A 111 6.46 8.60 3.52
C ILE A 111 6.10 8.76 5.01
N GLN A 112 5.81 7.65 5.71
CA GLN A 112 5.37 7.72 7.11
C GLN A 112 6.44 8.35 8.01
N HIS A 113 7.67 7.85 7.90
CA HIS A 113 8.74 8.32 8.75
C HIS A 113 9.35 9.64 8.22
N PRO A 114 9.37 10.74 8.99
CA PRO A 114 9.77 12.05 8.48
C PRO A 114 11.22 12.13 7.98
N LEU A 115 12.12 11.36 8.61
CA LEU A 115 13.53 11.27 8.22
C LEU A 115 13.81 10.29 7.06
N ALA A 116 12.87 9.42 6.69
CA ALA A 116 13.08 8.49 5.59
C ALA A 116 13.03 9.23 4.24
N SER A 117 13.77 8.71 3.26
CA SER A 117 13.84 9.25 1.90
C SER A 117 13.12 8.40 0.87
N ILE A 118 13.01 7.10 1.15
CA ILE A 118 12.25 6.13 0.35
C ILE A 118 11.46 5.21 1.28
N GLU A 119 10.36 4.65 0.80
CA GLU A 119 9.55 3.69 1.52
C GLU A 119 9.02 2.63 0.55
N ILE A 120 9.20 1.35 0.89
CA ILE A 120 8.67 0.20 0.17
C ILE A 120 7.71 -0.54 1.11
N VAL A 121 6.48 -0.81 0.66
CA VAL A 121 5.43 -1.40 1.49
C VAL A 121 4.81 -2.59 0.79
N PRO A 122 5.29 -3.82 1.07
CA PRO A 122 4.53 -5.05 0.83
C PRO A 122 3.19 -5.02 1.57
N TRP A 123 2.09 -5.27 0.84
CA TRP A 123 0.74 -5.18 1.40
C TRP A 123 -0.09 -6.44 1.09
N ASP A 124 -0.41 -7.18 2.15
CA ASP A 124 -1.16 -8.44 2.14
C ASP A 124 -0.76 -9.41 1.01
N SER A 125 0.52 -9.43 0.61
CA SER A 125 1.04 -10.15 -0.56
C SER A 125 0.45 -9.77 -1.95
N SER A 126 -0.53 -8.87 -1.98
CA SER A 126 -1.37 -8.55 -3.14
C SER A 126 -0.86 -7.37 -3.96
N LEU A 127 -0.06 -6.50 -3.34
CA LEU A 127 0.53 -5.34 -3.99
C LEU A 127 1.80 -4.88 -3.25
N THR A 128 2.56 -4.02 -3.90
CA THR A 128 3.60 -3.21 -3.24
C THR A 128 3.43 -1.74 -3.56
N LEU A 129 3.52 -0.91 -2.53
CA LEU A 129 3.61 0.55 -2.66
C LEU A 129 5.08 0.97 -2.64
N PHE A 130 5.43 1.94 -3.49
CA PHE A 130 6.76 2.52 -3.53
C PHE A 130 6.68 4.04 -3.55
N THR A 131 7.20 4.70 -2.51
CA THR A 131 7.21 6.16 -2.39
C THR A 131 8.63 6.66 -2.19
N SER A 132 8.99 7.76 -2.86
CA SER A 132 10.36 8.29 -2.80
C SER A 132 10.39 9.82 -2.94
N LYS A 133 11.26 10.45 -2.14
CA LYS A 133 11.64 11.87 -2.28
C LYS A 133 12.45 12.12 -3.57
N HIS A 134 13.03 11.07 -4.15
CA HIS A 134 13.74 11.05 -5.42
C HIS A 134 12.82 10.52 -6.54
N ASP A 135 12.26 11.45 -7.31
CA ASP A 135 11.25 11.15 -8.33
C ASP A 135 11.79 10.20 -9.42
N ASP A 136 13.09 10.24 -9.71
CA ASP A 136 13.74 9.39 -10.70
C ASP A 136 13.73 7.90 -10.30
N LEU A 137 13.76 7.58 -9.00
CA LEU A 137 13.63 6.19 -8.54
C LEU A 137 12.23 5.63 -8.83
N VAL A 138 11.19 6.45 -8.66
CA VAL A 138 9.81 6.05 -8.96
C VAL A 138 9.64 5.88 -10.47
N ASP A 139 10.27 6.75 -11.26
CA ASP A 139 10.25 6.63 -12.72
C ASP A 139 10.95 5.33 -13.19
N LYS A 140 12.07 4.94 -12.57
CA LYS A 140 12.74 3.65 -12.83
C LYS A 140 11.90 2.45 -12.42
N PHE A 141 11.29 2.50 -11.22
CA PHE A 141 10.38 1.47 -10.73
C PHE A 141 9.24 1.25 -11.73
N ARG A 142 8.57 2.32 -12.16
CA ARG A 142 7.46 2.25 -13.10
C ARG A 142 7.87 1.83 -14.51
N ALA A 143 9.10 2.17 -14.93
CA ALA A 143 9.64 1.68 -16.19
C ALA A 143 9.91 0.17 -16.17
N SER A 144 10.35 -0.36 -15.02
CA SER A 144 10.61 -1.79 -14.82
C SER A 144 9.33 -2.61 -14.62
N PHE A 145 8.28 -1.98 -14.09
CA PHE A 145 6.95 -2.57 -13.92
C PHE A 145 5.89 -1.77 -14.72
N PRO A 146 5.76 -1.98 -16.04
CA PRO A 146 4.92 -1.12 -16.90
C PRO A 146 3.42 -1.11 -16.59
N LEU A 147 2.93 -2.09 -15.82
CA LEU A 147 1.54 -2.15 -15.35
C LEU A 147 1.34 -1.55 -13.95
N SER A 148 2.40 -1.04 -13.32
CA SER A 148 2.28 -0.21 -12.12
C SER A 148 1.62 1.14 -12.45
N GLU A 149 0.89 1.68 -11.48
CA GLU A 149 0.20 2.95 -11.61
C GLU A 149 0.87 4.04 -10.77
N ASP A 150 0.57 5.29 -11.12
CA ASP A 150 0.85 6.44 -10.26
C ASP A 150 -0.10 6.39 -9.06
N LEU A 151 0.42 6.22 -7.85
CA LEU A 151 -0.43 5.99 -6.69
C LEU A 151 -1.26 7.25 -6.34
N TYR A 152 -0.70 8.45 -6.49
CA TYR A 152 -1.46 9.70 -6.32
C TYR A 152 -2.66 9.75 -7.29
N ALA A 153 -2.43 9.46 -8.56
CA ALA A 153 -3.49 9.48 -9.57
C ALA A 153 -4.54 8.38 -9.33
N GLN A 154 -4.10 7.20 -8.90
CA GLN A 154 -4.99 6.10 -8.52
C GLN A 154 -5.86 6.49 -7.33
N ASN A 155 -5.27 6.96 -6.22
CA ASN A 155 -6.00 7.39 -5.04
C ASN A 155 -6.99 8.51 -5.35
N THR A 156 -6.57 9.54 -6.09
CA THR A 156 -7.45 10.65 -6.48
C THR A 156 -8.68 10.15 -7.23
N ARG A 157 -8.48 9.22 -8.17
CA ARG A 157 -9.57 8.60 -8.94
C ARG A 157 -10.47 7.77 -8.03
N ASP A 158 -9.90 6.85 -7.27
CA ASP A 158 -10.62 5.90 -6.43
C ASP A 158 -11.42 6.64 -5.34
N ASN A 159 -10.82 7.63 -4.69
CA ASN A 159 -11.47 8.51 -3.71
C ASN A 159 -12.62 9.31 -4.32
N SER A 160 -12.46 9.82 -5.54
CA SER A 160 -13.54 10.54 -6.22
C SER A 160 -14.76 9.65 -6.51
N GLU A 161 -14.51 8.39 -6.91
CA GLU A 161 -15.55 7.39 -7.17
C GLU A 161 -16.25 6.98 -5.87
N ILE A 162 -15.48 6.71 -4.81
CA ILE A 162 -15.98 6.36 -3.47
C ILE A 162 -16.85 7.49 -2.90
N ASN A 163 -16.41 8.75 -3.01
CA ASN A 163 -17.17 9.91 -2.54
C ASN A 163 -18.48 10.08 -3.31
N TYR A 164 -18.49 9.76 -4.60
CA TYR A 164 -19.71 9.80 -5.40
C TYR A 164 -20.69 8.69 -5.00
N ILE A 165 -20.19 7.47 -4.78
CA ILE A 165 -20.99 6.36 -4.25
C ILE A 165 -21.57 6.71 -2.89
N GLU A 166 -20.77 7.28 -1.99
CA GLU A 166 -21.21 7.72 -0.67
C GLU A 166 -22.41 8.67 -0.76
N LYS A 167 -22.33 9.67 -1.64
CA LYS A 167 -23.43 10.61 -1.87
C LYS A 167 -24.73 9.88 -2.25
N LEU A 168 -24.66 9.00 -3.25
CA LEU A 168 -25.83 8.25 -3.72
C LEU A 168 -26.37 7.29 -2.64
N LEU A 169 -25.48 6.67 -1.87
CA LEU A 169 -25.84 5.80 -0.76
C LEU A 169 -26.60 6.56 0.34
N ILE A 170 -26.13 7.74 0.74
CA ILE A 170 -26.81 8.59 1.73
C ILE A 170 -28.21 8.99 1.23
N GLU A 171 -28.35 9.34 -0.05
CA GLU A 171 -29.66 9.66 -0.63
C GLU A 171 -30.64 8.48 -0.57
N GLU A 172 -30.19 7.26 -0.90
CA GLU A 172 -31.02 6.05 -0.86
C GLU A 172 -31.37 5.62 0.57
N LEU A 173 -30.44 5.72 1.52
CA LEU A 173 -30.72 5.47 2.94
C LEU A 173 -31.83 6.40 3.44
N GLY A 174 -31.78 7.68 3.08
CA GLY A 174 -32.81 8.67 3.40
C GLY A 174 -34.18 8.32 2.77
N ARG A 175 -34.21 7.92 1.50
CA ARG A 175 -35.45 7.47 0.81
C ARG A 175 -36.11 6.28 1.49
N ARG A 176 -35.29 5.37 2.05
CA ARG A 176 -35.74 4.13 2.71
C ARG A 176 -35.93 4.28 4.22
N ASN A 177 -35.68 5.47 4.78
CA ASN A 177 -35.73 5.73 6.22
C ASN A 177 -34.83 4.77 7.03
N ILE A 178 -33.65 4.46 6.49
CA ILE A 178 -32.61 3.66 7.14
C ILE A 178 -31.63 4.61 7.84
N GLU A 179 -31.25 4.28 9.07
CA GLU A 179 -30.30 5.08 9.85
C GLU A 179 -28.90 5.09 9.23
N LEU A 180 -28.29 6.28 9.13
CA LEU A 180 -26.90 6.44 8.73
C LEU A 180 -25.97 6.20 9.94
N ASN A 181 -25.08 5.22 9.80
CA ASN A 181 -24.02 4.89 10.75
C ASN A 181 -22.78 4.34 10.02
N GLU A 182 -21.69 4.09 10.75
CA GLU A 182 -20.43 3.57 10.19
C GLU A 182 -20.62 2.29 9.38
N LYS A 183 -21.43 1.34 9.86
CA LYS A 183 -21.68 0.07 9.15
C LYS A 183 -22.36 0.31 7.80
N THR A 184 -23.35 1.20 7.75
CA THR A 184 -24.03 1.56 6.49
C THR A 184 -23.09 2.33 5.57
N LEU A 185 -22.31 3.26 6.09
CA LEU A 185 -21.38 4.08 5.31
C LEU A 185 -20.26 3.24 4.70
N HIS A 186 -19.75 2.25 5.44
CA HIS A 186 -18.70 1.35 4.99
C HIS A 186 -19.09 0.53 3.74
N GLN A 187 -20.39 0.37 3.46
CA GLN A 187 -20.85 -0.31 2.23
C GLN A 187 -20.35 0.37 0.95
N LYS A 188 -19.99 1.67 0.99
CA LYS A 188 -19.42 2.38 -0.17
C LYS A 188 -18.18 1.67 -0.73
N TYR A 189 -17.32 1.12 0.12
CA TYR A 189 -16.10 0.43 -0.31
C TYR A 189 -16.43 -0.90 -1.00
N PHE A 190 -17.43 -1.64 -0.49
CA PHE A 190 -17.89 -2.87 -1.13
C PHE A 190 -18.53 -2.59 -2.49
N ILE A 191 -19.35 -1.54 -2.59
CA ILE A 191 -19.94 -1.09 -3.86
C ILE A 191 -18.84 -0.70 -4.85
N TRP A 192 -17.88 0.12 -4.40
CA TRP A 192 -16.76 0.56 -5.21
C TRP A 192 -15.96 -0.63 -5.73
N ASN A 193 -15.50 -1.52 -4.84
CA ASN A 193 -14.76 -2.71 -5.22
C ASN A 193 -15.52 -3.56 -6.25
N LYS A 194 -16.83 -3.75 -6.06
CA LYS A 194 -17.65 -4.57 -6.97
C LYS A 194 -17.83 -3.95 -8.36
N LEU A 195 -17.90 -2.62 -8.46
CA LEU A 195 -18.15 -1.93 -9.73
C LEU A 195 -16.86 -1.54 -10.46
N TYR A 196 -15.80 -1.26 -9.71
CA TYR A 196 -14.58 -0.65 -10.22
C TYR A 196 -13.35 -1.54 -10.16
N SER A 197 -13.30 -2.64 -9.39
CA SER A 197 -12.07 -3.47 -9.28
C SER A 197 -11.52 -3.95 -10.62
N GLU A 198 -12.39 -4.36 -11.55
CA GLU A 198 -11.96 -4.86 -12.86
C GLU A 198 -11.97 -3.79 -13.95
N ARG A 199 -12.54 -2.59 -13.68
CA ARG A 199 -12.71 -1.46 -14.62
C ARG A 199 -13.13 -1.85 -16.06
N LYS A 200 -13.92 -2.92 -16.23
CA LYS A 200 -14.27 -3.51 -17.56
C LYS A 200 -15.16 -2.62 -18.43
N SER A 201 -15.94 -1.75 -17.82
CA SER A 201 -16.89 -0.87 -18.51
C SER A 201 -17.11 0.43 -17.75
N LEU A 202 -17.60 1.45 -18.45
CA LEU A 202 -18.05 2.69 -17.83
C LEU A 202 -19.20 2.39 -16.85
N VAL A 203 -19.02 2.77 -15.58
CA VAL A 203 -20.05 2.66 -14.53
C VAL A 203 -20.99 3.86 -14.64
N LYS A 204 -22.30 3.61 -14.72
CA LYS A 204 -23.35 4.64 -14.72
C LYS A 204 -24.00 4.74 -13.34
N ASP A 205 -24.70 5.86 -13.10
CA ASP A 205 -25.51 6.05 -11.88
C ASP A 205 -26.49 4.90 -11.65
N GLU A 206 -27.12 4.40 -12.73
CA GLU A 206 -28.06 3.27 -12.69
C GLU A 206 -27.40 2.01 -12.10
N ASP A 207 -26.15 1.73 -12.47
CA ASP A 207 -25.40 0.56 -11.99
C ASP A 207 -25.09 0.69 -10.49
N ILE A 208 -24.71 1.90 -10.05
CA ILE A 208 -24.42 2.21 -8.64
C ILE A 208 -25.68 2.05 -7.80
N ILE A 209 -26.81 2.63 -8.23
CA ILE A 209 -28.10 2.56 -7.53
C ILE A 209 -28.62 1.12 -7.46
N ILE A 210 -28.50 0.34 -8.54
CA ILE A 210 -28.84 -1.10 -8.53
C ILE A 210 -28.01 -1.83 -7.47
N CYS A 211 -26.71 -1.55 -7.40
CA CYS A 211 -25.83 -2.18 -6.43
C CYS A 211 -26.15 -1.78 -4.98
N ILE A 212 -26.39 -0.49 -4.72
CA ILE A 212 -26.82 0.03 -3.41
C ILE A 212 -28.09 -0.69 -2.97
N ASN A 213 -29.12 -0.70 -3.82
CA ASN A 213 -30.42 -1.30 -3.49
C ASN A 213 -30.27 -2.78 -3.12
N LYS A 214 -29.48 -3.54 -3.89
CA LYS A 214 -29.21 -4.96 -3.60
C LYS A 214 -28.57 -5.15 -2.21
N ILE A 215 -27.57 -4.34 -1.86
CA ILE A 215 -26.86 -4.44 -0.59
C ILE A 215 -27.76 -4.05 0.59
N LEU A 216 -28.58 -3.01 0.44
CA LEU A 216 -29.53 -2.61 1.48
C LEU A 216 -30.60 -3.69 1.69
N ASP A 217 -31.09 -4.32 0.62
CA ASP A 217 -32.07 -5.41 0.72
C ASP A 217 -31.50 -6.68 1.38
N GLU A 218 -30.22 -6.96 1.20
CA GLU A 218 -29.52 -8.10 1.83
C GLU A 218 -29.23 -7.85 3.32
N ASN A 219 -28.97 -6.60 3.73
CA ASN A 219 -28.67 -6.21 5.11
C ASN A 219 -29.92 -5.98 6.00
N LEU A 220 -31.11 -5.94 5.40
CA LEU A 220 -32.40 -5.79 6.12
C LEU A 220 -33.06 -7.15 6.46
N LYS A 221 -32.41 -8.27 6.14
CA LYS A 221 -32.83 -9.63 6.53
C LYS A 221 -32.11 -10.07 7.80
#